data_AF-A0A3M0ZIV5-F1
#
_entry.id   AF-A0A3M0ZIV5-F1
#
_cell.length_a   1.000
_cell.length_b   1.000
_cell.length_c   1.000
_cell.angle_alpha   90.00
_cell.angle_beta   90.00
_cell.angle_gamma   90.00
#
_symmetry.space_group_name_H-M   'P 1'
#
loop_
_entity.id
_entity.type
_entity.pdbx_description
1 polymer ?
#
loop_
_entity_poly.entity_id
_entity_poly.type
_entity_poly.pdbx_seq_one_letter_code
_entity_poly.pdbx_strand_id
1 'polypeptide(L)'
;MAILPSVAANRVNDRGFVRSPSLDGWYKAIGCGLLRYEETTRGLRSLFDPSGLGIPISVSATLPCDSGAMQEFREEISFVPAEALEQYLDDLLDTAVIDEDLHIAKDRAFSPLELISAAGVCISVLFGIYSFLHGSSALGAFLSMACIGLPFALLWLFAPKDKLCRRMRFARIVSGEIARRKGGGGPFIRNAGGTIHAFVGKEWVLSEQNSL
;
A
#
# COMPACT_ATOMS: atom_id res chain seq x y z
N MET A 1 -46.16 21.85 2.24
CA MET A 1 -44.92 22.64 2.14
C MET A 1 -43.81 21.67 1.77
N ALA A 2 -43.44 21.62 0.50
CA ALA A 2 -42.45 20.68 -0.01
C ALA A 2 -41.05 21.26 0.22
N ILE A 3 -40.21 20.54 0.96
CA ILE A 3 -38.80 20.87 1.17
C ILE A 3 -38.05 20.29 -0.04
N LEU A 4 -37.54 21.18 -0.90
CA LEU A 4 -36.67 20.81 -2.01
C LEU A 4 -35.39 20.15 -1.47
N PRO A 5 -34.89 19.06 -2.08
CA PRO A 5 -33.62 18.47 -1.70
C PRO A 5 -32.50 19.47 -1.99
N SER A 6 -31.66 19.72 -0.99
CA SER A 6 -30.49 20.57 -1.14
C SER A 6 -29.61 20.01 -2.25
N VAL A 7 -29.27 20.88 -3.19
CA VAL A 7 -28.29 20.63 -4.25
C VAL A 7 -26.99 20.23 -3.56
N ALA A 8 -26.68 18.93 -3.61
CA ALA A 8 -25.42 18.40 -3.11
C ALA A 8 -24.31 19.03 -3.96
N ALA A 9 -23.62 20.00 -3.39
CA ALA A 9 -22.54 20.71 -4.05
C ALA A 9 -21.45 19.70 -4.41
N ASN A 10 -21.34 19.41 -5.70
CA ASN A 10 -20.18 18.73 -6.27
C ASN A 10 -18.93 19.50 -5.83
N ARG A 11 -18.11 18.92 -4.97
CA ARG A 11 -16.78 19.45 -4.70
C ARG A 11 -15.96 19.24 -5.96
N VAL A 12 -15.81 20.31 -6.73
CA VAL A 12 -14.83 20.37 -7.81
C VAL A 12 -13.48 20.42 -7.12
N ASN A 13 -12.71 19.36 -7.22
CA ASN A 13 -11.33 19.40 -6.77
C ASN A 13 -10.53 20.30 -7.72
N ASP A 14 -9.44 20.94 -7.26
CA ASP A 14 -8.68 21.96 -8.01
C ASP A 14 -8.09 21.50 -9.37
N ARG A 15 -8.29 20.22 -9.73
CA ARG A 15 -7.90 19.61 -11.01
C ARG A 15 -9.07 19.15 -11.89
N GLY A 16 -10.30 19.55 -11.56
CA GLY A 16 -11.49 19.27 -12.39
C GLY A 16 -12.10 17.87 -12.22
N PHE A 17 -11.68 17.10 -11.20
CA PHE A 17 -12.31 15.82 -10.88
C PHE A 17 -13.61 16.09 -10.11
N VAL A 18 -14.75 15.83 -10.76
CA VAL A 18 -16.08 16.01 -10.16
C VAL A 18 -16.60 14.64 -9.75
N ARG A 19 -16.52 14.33 -8.45
CA ARG A 19 -17.12 13.10 -7.89
C ARG A 19 -18.50 13.40 -7.32
N SER A 20 -19.42 12.46 -7.50
CA SER A 20 -20.70 12.54 -6.82
C SER A 20 -20.49 12.41 -5.31
N PRO A 21 -21.32 13.08 -4.48
CA PRO A 21 -21.19 13.01 -3.02
C PRO A 21 -21.39 11.60 -2.47
N SER A 22 -22.16 10.76 -3.17
CA SER A 22 -22.31 9.35 -2.81
C SER A 22 -21.02 8.56 -3.04
N LEU A 23 -20.28 8.84 -4.12
CA LEU A 23 -19.01 8.18 -4.42
C LEU A 23 -17.92 8.56 -3.42
N ASP A 24 -17.85 9.83 -3.02
CA ASP A 24 -16.87 10.28 -2.02
C ASP A 24 -17.09 9.59 -0.67
N GLY A 25 -18.35 9.37 -0.27
CA GLY A 25 -18.67 8.57 0.92
C GLY A 25 -18.12 7.14 0.85
N TRP A 26 -18.20 6.50 -0.32
CA TRP A 26 -17.62 5.18 -0.54
C TRP A 26 -16.10 5.19 -0.49
N TYR A 27 -15.47 6.17 -1.13
CA TYR A 27 -14.02 6.31 -1.15
C TYR A 27 -13.46 6.52 0.24
N LYS A 28 -14.14 7.34 1.05
CA LYS A 28 -13.78 7.54 2.45
C LYS A 28 -13.87 6.25 3.26
N ALA A 29 -14.95 5.48 3.11
CA ALA A 29 -15.10 4.19 3.80
C ALA A 29 -13.99 3.21 3.41
N ILE A 30 -13.70 3.06 2.11
CA ILE A 30 -12.64 2.18 1.61
C ILE A 30 -11.26 2.64 2.10
N GLY A 31 -10.95 3.94 1.95
CA GLY A 31 -9.68 4.53 2.34
C GLY A 31 -9.41 4.38 3.84
N CYS A 32 -10.39 4.71 4.69
CA CYS A 32 -10.28 4.53 6.14
C CYS A 32 -10.08 3.05 6.52
N GLY A 33 -10.82 2.13 5.91
CA GLY A 33 -10.65 0.69 6.17
C GLY A 33 -9.28 0.17 5.75
N LEU A 34 -8.73 0.66 4.62
CA LEU A 34 -7.38 0.31 4.17
C LEU A 34 -6.29 0.85 5.10
N LEU A 35 -6.45 2.08 5.62
CA LEU A 35 -5.53 2.65 6.60
C LEU A 35 -5.56 1.87 7.91
N ARG A 36 -6.75 1.48 8.38
CA ARG A 36 -6.91 0.66 9.59
C ARG A 36 -6.31 -0.74 9.41
N TYR A 37 -6.56 -1.37 8.26
CA TYR A 37 -5.90 -2.63 7.89
C TYR A 37 -4.37 -2.50 7.88
N GLU A 38 -3.85 -1.40 7.34
CA GLU A 38 -2.41 -1.11 7.34
C GLU A 38 -1.88 -0.94 8.77
N GLU A 39 -2.58 -0.23 9.64
CA GLU A 39 -2.20 -0.04 11.05
C GLU A 39 -2.18 -1.35 11.83
N THR A 40 -3.21 -2.18 11.68
CA THR A 40 -3.28 -3.50 12.33
C THR A 40 -2.18 -4.43 11.83
N THR A 41 -1.79 -4.33 10.55
CA THR A 41 -0.72 -5.17 9.97
C THR A 41 0.69 -4.60 10.13
N ARG A 42 0.86 -3.31 10.48
CA ARG A 42 2.15 -2.66 10.78
C ARG A 42 2.64 -3.02 12.20
N GLY A 43 2.77 -4.30 12.51
CA GLY A 43 3.65 -4.78 13.59
C GLY A 43 5.13 -4.73 13.20
N LEU A 44 6.02 -5.32 14.03
CA LEU A 44 7.47 -5.51 13.83
C LEU A 44 7.89 -6.02 12.42
N ARG A 45 6.95 -6.56 11.64
CA ARG A 45 7.14 -7.00 10.25
C ARG A 45 7.31 -5.86 9.24
N SER A 46 6.81 -4.65 9.52
CA SER A 46 7.00 -3.49 8.61
C SER A 46 8.47 -3.06 8.50
N LEU A 47 9.33 -3.44 9.45
CA LEU A 47 10.78 -3.22 9.39
C LEU A 47 11.48 -4.18 8.42
N PHE A 48 10.84 -5.28 8.04
CA PHE A 48 11.42 -6.35 7.22
C PHE A 48 10.54 -6.69 6.01
N ASP A 49 9.77 -5.72 5.47
CA ASP A 49 9.00 -5.97 4.25
C ASP A 49 9.91 -5.87 3.01
N PRO A 50 10.34 -6.99 2.39
CA PRO A 50 11.25 -6.96 1.25
C PRO A 50 10.56 -6.45 -0.02
N SER A 51 9.25 -6.20 0.01
CA SER A 51 8.52 -5.68 -1.15
C SER A 51 8.90 -4.23 -1.51
N GLY A 52 9.57 -3.50 -0.62
CA GLY A 52 10.15 -2.19 -0.88
C GLY A 52 11.48 -2.20 -1.67
N LEU A 53 12.15 -3.36 -1.80
CA LEU A 53 13.47 -3.47 -2.44
C LEU A 53 13.45 -3.51 -3.98
N GLY A 54 12.31 -3.29 -4.61
CA GLY A 54 12.20 -3.27 -6.09
C GLY A 54 12.51 -4.61 -6.77
N ILE A 55 12.76 -5.67 -6.01
CA ILE A 55 12.91 -7.01 -6.54
C ILE A 55 11.49 -7.45 -6.93
N PRO A 56 11.23 -7.82 -8.19
CA PRO A 56 10.00 -8.49 -8.58
C PRO A 56 10.06 -9.92 -8.04
N ILE A 57 10.06 -10.07 -6.71
CA ILE A 57 9.81 -11.35 -6.11
C ILE A 57 8.34 -11.57 -6.40
N SER A 58 8.07 -12.55 -7.26
CA SER A 58 6.86 -13.35 -7.20
C SER A 58 6.81 -13.97 -5.80
N VAL A 59 6.50 -13.14 -4.79
CA VAL A 59 6.24 -13.61 -3.44
C VAL A 59 4.92 -14.34 -3.60
N SER A 60 5.02 -15.66 -3.75
CA SER A 60 3.92 -16.57 -3.50
C SER A 60 3.11 -16.05 -2.32
N ALA A 61 1.79 -16.06 -2.49
CA ALA A 61 0.80 -15.64 -1.52
C ALA A 61 0.88 -16.42 -0.20
N THR A 62 1.95 -16.24 0.55
CA THR A 62 2.20 -16.79 1.88
C THR A 62 2.60 -15.66 2.83
N LEU A 63 1.96 -14.49 2.70
CA LEU A 63 1.67 -13.74 3.91
C LEU A 63 0.61 -14.57 4.64
N PRO A 64 0.89 -15.11 5.84
CA PRO A 64 -0.16 -15.73 6.63
C PRO A 64 -1.23 -14.66 6.78
N CYS A 65 -2.43 -14.95 6.27
CA CYS A 65 -3.62 -14.15 6.50
C CYS A 65 -3.68 -13.86 7.99
N ASP A 66 -3.43 -12.61 8.36
CA ASP A 66 -3.89 -12.09 9.63
C ASP A 66 -5.41 -12.02 9.48
N SER A 67 -6.06 -13.17 9.70
CA SER A 67 -7.44 -13.41 9.31
C SER A 67 -8.37 -12.40 9.98
N GLY A 68 -8.00 -11.92 11.17
CA GLY A 68 -8.71 -10.86 11.89
C GLY A 68 -8.72 -9.53 11.15
N ALA A 69 -7.56 -8.98 10.79
CA ALA A 69 -7.48 -7.65 10.16
C ALA A 69 -8.16 -7.62 8.78
N MET A 70 -8.01 -8.69 8.00
CA MET A 70 -8.67 -8.80 6.70
C MET A 70 -10.19 -9.00 6.84
N GLN A 71 -10.63 -9.66 7.90
CA GLN A 71 -12.05 -9.84 8.19
C GLN A 71 -12.69 -8.53 8.67
N GLU A 72 -12.02 -7.79 9.54
CA GLU A 72 -12.45 -6.45 9.98
C GLU A 72 -12.60 -5.51 8.77
N PHE A 73 -11.60 -5.48 7.88
CA PHE A 73 -11.70 -4.73 6.62
C PHE A 73 -12.90 -5.15 5.77
N ARG A 74 -13.17 -6.45 5.64
CA ARG A 74 -14.30 -6.97 4.85
C ARG A 74 -15.65 -6.57 5.43
N GLU A 75 -15.78 -6.60 6.75
CA GLU A 75 -16.99 -6.18 7.45
C GLU A 75 -17.22 -4.68 7.22
N GLU A 76 -16.17 -3.87 7.34
CA GLU A 76 -16.20 -2.41 7.13
C GLU A 76 -16.50 -1.99 5.68
N ILE A 77 -16.25 -2.82 4.68
CA ILE A 77 -16.55 -2.49 3.27
C ILE A 77 -17.73 -3.29 2.71
N SER A 78 -18.34 -4.16 3.49
CA SER A 78 -19.40 -5.08 3.04
C SER A 78 -20.58 -4.37 2.38
N PHE A 79 -20.91 -3.16 2.83
CA PHE A 79 -22.01 -2.33 2.35
C PHE A 79 -21.67 -1.49 1.10
N VAL A 80 -20.39 -1.46 0.68
CA VAL A 80 -19.93 -0.75 -0.52
C VAL A 80 -20.31 -1.54 -1.77
N PRO A 81 -20.92 -0.95 -2.81
CA PRO A 81 -21.21 -1.67 -4.05
C PRO A 81 -19.92 -2.06 -4.79
N ALA A 82 -19.96 -3.16 -5.56
CA ALA A 82 -18.78 -3.68 -6.26
C ALA A 82 -18.26 -2.68 -7.32
N GLU A 83 -19.15 -1.93 -7.94
CA GLU A 83 -18.85 -0.91 -8.94
C GLU A 83 -18.01 0.22 -8.34
N ALA A 84 -18.30 0.62 -7.09
CA ALA A 84 -17.51 1.64 -6.40
C ALA A 84 -16.12 1.13 -6.03
N LEU A 85 -15.99 -0.16 -5.69
CA LEU A 85 -14.68 -0.79 -5.44
C LEU A 85 -13.83 -0.87 -6.71
N GLU A 86 -14.45 -1.20 -7.86
CA GLU A 86 -13.77 -1.23 -9.16
C GLU A 86 -13.28 0.15 -9.57
N GLN A 87 -14.15 1.17 -9.46
CA GLN A 87 -13.75 2.54 -9.74
C GLN A 87 -12.64 3.01 -8.79
N TYR A 88 -12.72 2.66 -7.51
CA TYR A 88 -11.67 2.97 -6.54
C TYR A 88 -10.34 2.28 -6.89
N LEU A 89 -10.37 1.03 -7.36
CA LEU A 89 -9.18 0.31 -7.82
C LEU A 89 -8.53 1.00 -9.02
N ASP A 90 -9.32 1.42 -10.00
CA ASP A 90 -8.83 2.15 -11.17
C ASP A 90 -8.14 3.46 -10.78
N ASP A 91 -8.79 4.24 -9.91
CA ASP A 91 -8.23 5.50 -9.39
C ASP A 91 -6.97 5.28 -8.55
N LEU A 92 -6.83 4.12 -7.92
CA LEU A 92 -5.68 3.77 -7.08
C LEU A 92 -4.46 3.33 -7.92
N LEU A 93 -4.70 2.82 -9.12
CA LEU A 93 -3.69 2.52 -10.13
C LEU A 93 -3.31 3.76 -10.97
N ASP A 94 -4.19 4.76 -11.03
CA ASP A 94 -3.88 6.02 -11.69
C ASP A 94 -2.90 6.88 -10.88
N THR A 95 -1.73 7.14 -11.48
CA THR A 95 -0.70 8.00 -10.89
C THR A 95 -1.08 9.49 -10.88
N ALA A 96 -2.08 9.90 -11.66
CA ALA A 96 -2.55 11.28 -11.71
C ALA A 96 -3.43 11.66 -10.51
N VAL A 97 -4.13 10.68 -9.92
CA VAL A 97 -4.97 10.85 -8.73
C VAL A 97 -4.09 11.01 -7.49
N ILE A 98 -4.42 11.96 -6.61
CA ILE A 98 -3.65 12.25 -5.39
C ILE A 98 -4.11 11.38 -4.20
N ASP A 99 -3.22 11.14 -3.23
CA ASP A 99 -3.51 10.24 -2.08
C ASP A 99 -4.63 10.79 -1.19
N GLU A 100 -4.78 12.11 -1.16
CA GLU A 100 -5.78 12.85 -0.40
C GLU A 100 -7.20 12.54 -0.93
N ASP A 101 -7.36 12.44 -2.25
CA ASP A 101 -8.64 12.13 -2.90
C ASP A 101 -9.04 10.67 -2.72
N LEU A 102 -8.06 9.80 -2.53
CA LEU A 102 -8.27 8.39 -2.22
C LEU A 102 -8.50 8.16 -0.71
N HIS A 103 -8.41 9.21 0.12
CA HIS A 103 -8.47 9.12 1.58
C HIS A 103 -7.44 8.12 2.16
N ILE A 104 -6.29 7.98 1.49
CA ILE A 104 -5.16 7.14 1.93
C ILE A 104 -3.95 7.99 2.35
N ALA A 105 -4.08 9.31 2.37
CA ALA A 105 -3.04 10.19 2.89
C ALA A 105 -2.72 9.80 4.34
N LYS A 106 -1.45 9.54 4.61
CA LYS A 106 -0.96 9.26 5.96
C LYS A 106 -0.06 10.41 6.36
N ASP A 107 -0.20 10.87 7.60
CA ASP A 107 0.75 11.78 8.21
C ASP A 107 2.12 11.11 8.17
N ARG A 108 3.01 11.67 7.33
CA ARG A 108 4.36 11.15 7.12
C ARG A 108 5.17 11.32 8.40
N ALA A 109 5.18 10.30 9.25
CA ALA A 109 6.34 10.07 10.09
C ALA A 109 7.48 9.66 9.14
N PHE A 110 8.62 10.36 9.20
CA PHE A 110 9.83 10.00 8.45
C PHE A 110 10.10 8.51 8.60
N SER A 111 10.33 7.80 7.50
CA SER A 111 10.67 6.39 7.61
C SER A 111 12.00 6.30 8.37
N PRO A 112 12.17 5.34 9.31
CA PRO A 112 13.43 5.20 10.02
C PRO A 112 14.59 4.95 9.04
N LEU A 113 14.31 4.38 7.87
CA LEU A 113 15.28 4.15 6.80
C LEU A 113 15.75 5.46 6.14
N GLU A 114 14.84 6.41 5.89
CA GLU A 114 15.17 7.77 5.42
C GLU A 114 16.02 8.47 6.49
N LEU A 115 15.62 8.41 7.77
CA LEU A 115 16.39 9.03 8.84
C LEU A 115 17.81 8.46 8.93
N ILE A 116 17.95 7.12 8.88
CA ILE A 116 19.26 6.43 8.93
C ILE A 116 20.12 6.78 7.72
N SER A 117 19.54 6.83 6.52
CA SER A 117 20.30 7.19 5.32
C SER A 117 20.72 8.66 5.32
N ALA A 118 19.84 9.60 5.72
CA ALA A 118 20.24 10.99 5.92
C ALA A 118 21.35 11.12 6.97
N ALA A 119 21.21 10.46 8.12
CA ALA A 119 22.22 10.48 9.17
C ALA A 119 23.56 9.90 8.68
N GLY A 120 23.53 8.79 7.94
CA GLY A 120 24.72 8.16 7.37
C GLY A 120 25.44 9.05 6.35
N VAL A 121 24.70 9.76 5.49
CA VAL A 121 25.28 10.74 4.57
C VAL A 121 25.93 11.90 5.35
N CYS A 122 25.25 12.45 6.36
CA CYS A 122 25.82 13.50 7.22
C CYS A 122 27.11 13.03 7.92
N ILE A 123 27.12 11.82 8.47
CA ILE A 123 28.30 11.23 9.12
C ILE A 123 29.44 11.06 8.11
N SER A 124 29.15 10.64 6.87
CA SER A 124 30.18 10.47 5.84
C SER A 124 30.86 11.80 5.48
N VAL A 125 30.10 12.89 5.41
CA VAL A 125 30.61 14.25 5.16
C VAL A 125 31.50 14.70 6.31
N LEU A 126 31.00 14.55 7.55
CA LEU A 126 31.76 14.91 8.76
C LEU A 126 33.07 14.12 8.86
N PHE A 127 33.04 12.83 8.52
CA PHE A 127 34.23 11.98 8.52
C PHE A 127 35.25 12.38 7.44
N GLY A 128 34.79 12.77 6.26
CA GLY A 128 35.66 13.31 5.19
C GLY A 128 36.35 14.61 5.63
N ILE A 129 35.58 15.55 6.19
CA ILE A 129 36.12 16.82 6.71
C ILE A 129 37.12 16.57 7.83
N TYR A 130 36.78 15.70 8.78
CA TYR A 130 37.67 15.32 9.88
C TYR A 130 38.99 14.73 9.39
N SER A 131 38.92 13.84 8.39
CA SER A 131 40.09 13.21 7.78
C SER A 131 41.00 14.23 7.09
N PHE A 132 40.42 15.21 6.39
CA PHE A 132 41.16 16.30 5.77
C PHE A 132 41.86 17.19 6.80
N LEU A 133 41.17 17.54 7.89
CA LEU A 133 41.72 18.34 8.98
C LEU A 133 42.90 17.65 9.70
N HIS A 134 42.92 16.32 9.75
CA HIS A 134 43.99 15.53 10.36
C HIS A 134 45.14 15.18 9.41
N GLY A 135 45.23 15.86 8.26
CA GLY A 135 46.38 15.77 7.36
C GLY A 135 46.27 14.67 6.30
N SER A 136 45.09 14.07 6.10
CA SER A 136 44.85 13.25 4.91
C SER A 136 44.89 14.12 3.65
N SER A 137 45.36 13.56 2.54
CA SER A 137 45.30 14.24 1.25
C SER A 137 43.84 14.52 0.88
N ALA A 138 43.58 15.62 0.16
CA ALA A 138 42.23 15.96 -0.30
C ALA A 138 41.56 14.80 -1.07
N LEU A 139 42.35 14.08 -1.87
CA LEU A 139 41.90 12.89 -2.59
C LEU A 139 41.54 11.73 -1.64
N GLY A 140 42.34 11.50 -0.61
CA GLY A 140 42.08 10.46 0.39
C GLY A 140 40.83 10.74 1.24
N ALA A 141 40.62 11.99 1.64
CA ALA A 141 39.42 12.43 2.34
C ALA A 141 38.15 12.32 1.47
N PHE A 142 38.25 12.63 0.18
CA PHE A 142 37.14 12.45 -0.75
C PHE A 142 36.80 10.97 -0.97
N LEU A 143 37.80 10.11 -1.13
CA LEU A 143 37.60 8.67 -1.29
C LEU A 143 36.95 8.04 -0.06
N SER A 144 37.37 8.43 1.16
CA SER A 144 36.75 7.92 2.39
C SER A 144 35.29 8.38 2.53
N MET A 145 35.02 9.65 2.21
CA MET A 145 33.65 10.18 2.17
C MET A 145 32.79 9.43 1.14
N ALA A 146 33.31 9.18 -0.07
CA ALA A 146 32.58 8.45 -1.10
C ALA A 146 32.34 6.99 -0.70
N CYS A 147 33.36 6.27 -0.21
CA CYS A 147 33.21 4.86 0.21
C CYS A 147 32.19 4.67 1.33
N ILE A 148 32.11 5.61 2.27
CA ILE A 148 31.17 5.54 3.40
C ILE A 148 29.79 6.08 2.99
N GLY A 149 29.73 7.18 2.23
CA GLY A 149 28.49 7.86 1.89
C GLY A 149 27.69 7.18 0.78
N LEU A 150 28.36 6.55 -0.20
CA LEU A 150 27.73 5.88 -1.33
C LEU A 150 26.73 4.77 -0.92
N PRO A 151 27.01 3.86 0.04
CA PRO A 151 26.00 2.90 0.47
C PRO A 151 24.76 3.56 1.10
N PHE A 152 24.91 4.65 1.86
CA PHE A 152 23.76 5.38 2.42
C PHE A 152 22.99 6.16 1.36
N ALA A 153 23.68 6.72 0.36
CA ALA A 153 23.06 7.37 -0.78
C ALA A 153 22.30 6.37 -1.67
N LEU A 154 22.85 5.18 -1.88
CA LEU A 154 22.13 4.08 -2.54
C LEU A 154 20.93 3.65 -1.72
N LEU A 155 21.08 3.50 -0.40
CA LEU A 155 19.97 3.15 0.49
C LEU A 155 18.87 4.22 0.49
N TRP A 156 19.22 5.50 0.33
CA TRP A 156 18.25 6.59 0.14
C TRP A 156 17.54 6.49 -1.22
N LEU A 157 18.28 6.16 -2.29
CA LEU A 157 17.72 6.01 -3.64
C LEU A 157 16.77 4.81 -3.74
N PHE A 158 17.11 3.71 -3.08
CA PHE A 158 16.32 2.49 -2.98
C PHE A 158 15.36 2.49 -1.80
N ALA A 159 15.34 3.56 -0.99
CA ALA A 159 14.32 3.70 0.03
C ALA A 159 12.97 3.64 -0.69
N PRO A 160 12.08 2.71 -0.32
CA PRO A 160 10.83 2.53 -1.01
C PRO A 160 10.13 3.87 -1.05
N LYS A 161 9.76 4.32 -2.26
CA LYS A 161 8.81 5.42 -2.42
C LYS A 161 7.48 4.89 -1.91
N ASP A 162 7.30 4.96 -0.60
CA ASP A 162 6.24 4.29 0.16
C ASP A 162 4.86 4.52 -0.47
N LYS A 163 4.65 5.68 -1.08
CA LYS A 163 3.41 6.03 -1.79
C LYS A 163 3.03 5.00 -2.86
N LEU A 164 3.93 4.68 -3.80
CA LEU A 164 3.60 3.78 -4.91
C LEU A 164 3.46 2.33 -4.44
N CYS A 165 4.38 1.88 -3.58
CA CYS A 165 4.34 0.53 -3.04
C CYS A 165 3.08 0.30 -2.20
N ARG A 166 2.69 1.29 -1.39
CA ARG A 166 1.46 1.27 -0.60
C ARG A 166 0.21 1.26 -1.48
N ARG A 167 0.16 2.09 -2.53
CA ARG A 167 -0.92 2.02 -3.53
C ARG A 167 -1.02 0.63 -4.13
N MET A 168 0.08 0.06 -4.61
CA MET A 168 0.09 -1.31 -5.14
C MET A 168 -0.39 -2.36 -4.12
N ARG A 169 -0.05 -2.20 -2.84
CA ARG A 169 -0.53 -3.09 -1.77
C ARG A 169 -2.04 -2.94 -1.55
N PHE A 170 -2.56 -1.72 -1.50
CA PHE A 170 -3.99 -1.46 -1.39
C PHE A 170 -4.76 -1.95 -2.62
N ALA A 171 -4.22 -1.77 -3.82
CA ALA A 171 -4.79 -2.29 -5.06
C ALA A 171 -4.94 -3.82 -5.01
N ARG A 172 -3.94 -4.54 -4.48
CA ARG A 172 -4.02 -6.00 -4.30
C ARG A 172 -5.12 -6.40 -3.31
N ILE A 173 -5.29 -5.67 -2.21
CA ILE A 173 -6.32 -5.95 -1.20
C ILE A 173 -7.72 -5.74 -1.80
N VAL A 174 -7.93 -4.60 -2.46
CA VAL A 174 -9.21 -4.25 -3.10
C VAL A 174 -9.52 -5.21 -4.26
N SER A 175 -8.55 -5.52 -5.11
CA SER A 175 -8.69 -6.50 -6.20
C SER A 175 -9.06 -7.89 -5.69
N GLY A 176 -8.44 -8.34 -4.59
CA GLY A 176 -8.78 -9.60 -3.92
C GLY A 176 -10.22 -9.63 -3.39
N GLU A 177 -10.72 -8.49 -2.90
CA GLU A 177 -12.10 -8.36 -2.44
C GLU A 177 -13.11 -8.34 -3.59
N ILE A 178 -12.82 -7.63 -4.68
CA ILE A 178 -13.66 -7.64 -5.89
C ILE A 178 -13.77 -9.05 -6.46
N ALA A 179 -12.64 -9.76 -6.57
CA ALA A 179 -12.61 -11.14 -7.03
C ALA A 179 -13.51 -12.04 -6.17
N ARG A 180 -13.41 -11.92 -4.84
CA ARG A 180 -14.25 -12.65 -3.87
C ARG A 180 -15.75 -12.41 -4.12
N ARG A 181 -16.16 -11.16 -4.31
CA ARG A 181 -17.57 -10.79 -4.51
C ARG A 181 -18.13 -11.26 -5.84
N LYS A 182 -17.31 -11.29 -6.89
CA LYS A 182 -17.68 -11.83 -8.21
C LYS A 182 -17.79 -13.36 -8.24
N GLY A 183 -17.63 -14.04 -7.10
CA GLY A 183 -17.60 -15.50 -7.03
C GLY A 183 -16.32 -16.11 -7.60
N GLY A 184 -15.33 -15.28 -7.93
CA GLY A 184 -13.96 -15.72 -8.19
C GLY A 184 -13.34 -16.07 -6.85
N GLY A 185 -13.26 -17.36 -6.54
CA GLY A 185 -12.69 -17.84 -5.28
C GLY A 185 -11.22 -17.44 -5.13
N GLY A 186 -10.97 -16.25 -4.56
CA GLY A 186 -9.69 -15.77 -4.06
C GLY A 186 -8.55 -15.68 -5.08
N PRO A 187 -7.40 -15.09 -4.70
CA PRO A 187 -6.22 -15.09 -5.54
C PRO A 187 -5.71 -16.52 -5.70
N PHE A 188 -5.48 -16.94 -6.94
CA PHE A 188 -4.99 -18.27 -7.30
C PHE A 188 -3.76 -18.68 -6.48
N ILE A 189 -3.87 -19.75 -5.69
CA ILE A 189 -2.72 -20.47 -5.15
C ILE A 189 -2.21 -21.39 -6.26
N ARG A 190 -1.14 -20.99 -6.94
CA ARG A 190 -0.41 -21.87 -7.85
C ARG A 190 0.68 -22.55 -7.04
N ASN A 191 0.45 -23.78 -6.59
CA ASN A 191 1.52 -24.58 -6.01
C ASN A 191 2.55 -24.91 -7.11
N ALA A 192 3.82 -25.07 -6.72
CA ALA A 192 4.94 -25.38 -7.62
C ALA A 192 4.77 -26.68 -8.46
N GLY A 193 3.70 -27.44 -8.23
CA GLY A 193 3.30 -28.63 -9.00
C GLY A 193 2.17 -28.41 -10.02
N GLY A 194 1.73 -27.18 -10.30
CA GLY A 194 0.80 -26.88 -11.40
C GLY A 194 -0.69 -27.13 -11.12
N THR A 195 -1.07 -27.64 -9.95
CA THR A 195 -2.49 -27.85 -9.59
C THR A 195 -3.11 -26.58 -9.03
N ILE A 196 -4.17 -26.08 -9.68
CA ILE A 196 -4.99 -24.95 -9.24
C ILE A 196 -6.06 -25.50 -8.29
N HIS A 197 -5.93 -25.24 -6.99
CA HIS A 197 -7.05 -25.44 -6.05
C HIS A 197 -7.77 -24.11 -5.88
N ALA A 198 -8.95 -23.99 -6.49
CA ALA A 198 -9.89 -22.94 -6.13
C ALA A 198 -10.25 -23.11 -4.64
N PHE A 199 -10.21 -22.02 -3.87
CA PHE A 199 -10.62 -22.03 -2.48
C PHE A 199 -12.06 -22.55 -2.39
N VAL A 200 -12.24 -23.66 -1.67
CA VAL A 200 -13.50 -24.36 -1.45
C VAL A 200 -14.43 -23.47 -0.64
N GLY A 201 -15.21 -22.65 -1.34
CA GLY A 201 -16.36 -21.92 -0.80
C GLY A 201 -17.71 -22.45 -1.29
N LYS A 202 -17.72 -23.57 -2.04
CA LYS A 202 -18.93 -24.16 -2.64
C LYS A 202 -19.47 -25.40 -1.93
N GLU A 203 -18.79 -25.93 -0.91
CA GLU A 203 -19.25 -27.18 -0.26
C GLU A 203 -20.46 -26.99 0.67
N TRP A 204 -20.73 -25.77 1.15
CA TRP A 204 -21.88 -25.53 2.04
C TRP A 204 -23.23 -25.42 1.31
N VAL A 205 -23.25 -25.23 -0.01
CA VAL A 205 -24.52 -25.05 -0.76
C VAL A 205 -25.03 -26.37 -1.35
N LEU A 206 -24.17 -27.40 -1.49
CA LEU A 206 -24.56 -28.69 -2.05
C LEU A 206 -25.00 -29.72 -0.98
N SER A 207 -24.78 -29.46 0.32
CA SER A 207 -25.28 -30.34 1.38
C SER A 207 -26.75 -30.13 1.72
N GLU A 208 -27.35 -28.97 1.40
CA GLU A 208 -28.78 -28.71 1.63
C GLU A 208 -29.69 -29.14 0.46
N GLN A 209 -29.14 -29.44 -0.72
CA GLN A 209 -29.93 -29.93 -1.86
C GLN A 209 -30.03 -31.46 -1.96
N ASN A 210 -29.28 -32.21 -1.16
CA ASN A 210 -29.37 -33.67 -1.11
C ASN A 210 -30.18 -34.18 0.09
N SER A 211 -30.93 -33.31 0.78
CA SER A 211 -31.85 -33.67 1.87
C SER A 211 -33.32 -33.38 1.56
N LEU A 212 -33.70 -33.30 0.28
CA LEU A 212 -35.09 -33.33 -0.18
C LEU A 212 -35.32 -34.46 -1.19
#